data_AF-S0NU78-F1
#
_entry.id   AF-S0NU78-F1
#
_cell.length_a   1.000
_cell.length_b   1.000
_cell.length_c   1.000
_cell.angle_alpha   90.00
_cell.angle_beta   90.00
_cell.angle_gamma   90.00
#
_symmetry.space_group_name_H-M   'P 1'
#
loop_
_entity.id
_entity.type
_entity.pdbx_description
1 polymer ?
#
loop_
_entity_poly.entity_id
_entity_poly.type
_entity_poly.pdbx_seq_one_letter_code
_entity_poly.pdbx_strand_id
1 'polypeptide(L)'
;MKKNKLNNFFMILVLFIPISIVTYLDKDWNIVIIFLIASIAILIFINIEDFELFKISKEGIEVKRILREAKLTLDEANRLAINTLKQTLRQVMKLGNFNGLEAVTEYNFYNKFYTELKESDSELNEMLQRLKNTTYRLIALDLLIVSDGLLKNETNSKKLTEQQRRELNEICNSLNPEKFKIGEIKYQTELKDRHLNFEFINKLVLKMLSAVNEGDSYKYDELEADMNVYLYFFNVSKELGVKKQKLKKSKDDIVIEKASKVDTIQ
;
A
#
# COMPACT_ATOMS: atom_id res chain seq x y z
N MET A 1 53.37 -23.64 -16.67
CA MET A 1 52.22 -23.81 -15.74
C MET A 1 52.18 -22.86 -14.53
N LYS A 2 52.94 -21.74 -14.46
CA LYS A 2 52.89 -20.81 -13.30
C LYS A 2 51.99 -19.57 -13.44
N LYS A 3 51.58 -19.17 -14.67
CA LYS A 3 50.76 -17.96 -14.92
C LYS A 3 49.33 -18.03 -14.36
N ASN A 4 48.68 -19.20 -14.34
CA ASN A 4 47.26 -19.31 -13.93
C ASN A 4 47.00 -19.12 -12.43
N LYS A 5 47.95 -19.47 -11.56
CA LYS A 5 47.74 -19.34 -10.10
C LYS A 5 47.78 -17.89 -9.62
N LEU A 6 48.64 -17.07 -10.23
CA LEU A 6 48.76 -15.65 -9.89
C LEU A 6 47.54 -14.86 -10.35
N ASN A 7 47.06 -15.10 -11.57
CA ASN A 7 45.84 -14.48 -12.08
C ASN A 7 44.60 -14.84 -11.24
N ASN A 8 44.43 -16.10 -10.88
CA ASN A 8 43.31 -16.53 -10.03
C ASN A 8 43.37 -15.89 -8.63
N PHE A 9 44.57 -15.72 -8.06
CA PHE A 9 44.75 -15.04 -6.78
C PHE A 9 44.37 -13.55 -6.86
N PHE A 10 44.80 -12.85 -7.91
CA PHE A 10 44.41 -11.46 -8.15
C PHE A 10 42.90 -11.30 -8.42
N MET A 11 42.27 -12.23 -9.14
CA MET A 11 40.81 -12.21 -9.37
C MET A 11 40.03 -12.32 -8.05
N ILE A 12 40.44 -13.22 -7.17
CA ILE A 12 39.81 -13.39 -5.86
C ILE A 12 39.99 -12.13 -5.00
N LEU A 13 41.17 -11.51 -5.02
CA LEU A 13 41.42 -10.25 -4.31
C LEU A 13 40.55 -9.09 -4.81
N VAL A 14 40.38 -8.95 -6.14
CA VAL A 14 39.55 -7.89 -6.75
C VAL A 14 38.05 -8.08 -6.44
N LEU A 15 37.58 -9.32 -6.30
CA LEU A 15 36.22 -9.62 -5.86
C LEU A 15 36.04 -9.38 -4.35
N PHE A 16 36.90 -9.95 -3.53
CA PHE A 16 36.65 -10.04 -2.09
C PHE A 16 37.13 -8.83 -1.27
N ILE A 17 38.17 -8.10 -1.69
CA ILE A 17 38.65 -6.93 -0.92
C ILE A 17 37.57 -5.83 -0.83
N PRO A 18 36.94 -5.39 -1.94
CA PRO A 18 35.95 -4.32 -1.86
C PRO A 18 34.72 -4.75 -1.05
N ILE A 19 34.27 -6.00 -1.20
CA ILE A 19 33.15 -6.56 -0.43
C ILE A 19 33.50 -6.58 1.05
N SER A 20 34.68 -7.10 1.42
CA SER A 20 35.10 -7.23 2.82
C SER A 20 35.22 -5.86 3.50
N ILE A 21 35.73 -4.84 2.79
CA ILE A 21 35.83 -3.47 3.30
C ILE A 21 34.45 -2.84 3.48
N VAL A 22 33.54 -2.99 2.51
CA VAL A 22 32.20 -2.37 2.58
C VAL A 22 31.33 -3.04 3.64
N THR A 23 31.42 -4.36 3.80
CA THR A 23 30.74 -5.11 4.86
C THR A 23 31.32 -4.77 6.25
N TYR A 24 32.64 -4.61 6.38
CA TYR A 24 33.27 -4.20 7.64
C TYR A 24 32.86 -2.79 8.08
N LEU A 25 32.54 -1.90 7.13
CA LEU A 25 32.05 -0.53 7.37
C LEU A 25 30.53 -0.45 7.62
N ASP A 26 29.85 -1.58 7.81
CA ASP A 26 28.43 -1.72 8.14
C ASP A 26 27.51 -0.93 7.19
N LYS A 27 27.80 -1.02 5.89
CA LYS A 27 27.03 -0.34 4.83
C LYS A 27 25.83 -1.17 4.41
N ASP A 28 24.76 -0.48 4.00
CA ASP A 28 23.55 -1.10 3.45
C ASP A 28 23.86 -2.12 2.34
N TRP A 29 23.12 -3.23 2.34
CA TRP A 29 23.27 -4.32 1.35
C TRP A 29 23.22 -3.87 -0.10
N ASN A 30 22.47 -2.79 -0.39
CA ASN A 30 22.42 -2.19 -1.73
C ASN A 30 23.80 -1.67 -2.19
N ILE A 31 24.58 -1.10 -1.28
CA ILE A 31 25.93 -0.59 -1.57
C ILE A 31 26.89 -1.76 -1.81
N VAL A 32 26.79 -2.83 -1.01
CA VAL A 32 27.57 -4.06 -1.17
C VAL A 32 27.36 -4.66 -2.56
N ILE A 33 26.10 -4.72 -3.02
CA ILE A 33 25.74 -5.26 -4.34
C ILE A 33 26.33 -4.40 -5.47
N ILE A 34 26.33 -3.06 -5.34
CA ILE A 34 26.92 -2.17 -6.35
C ILE A 34 28.43 -2.44 -6.49
N PHE A 35 29.15 -2.61 -5.38
CA PHE A 35 30.58 -2.93 -5.41
C PHE A 35 30.85 -4.32 -5.98
N LEU A 36 30.00 -5.31 -5.71
CA LEU A 36 30.07 -6.63 -6.33
C LEU A 36 29.96 -6.54 -7.86
N ILE A 37 28.96 -5.81 -8.36
CA ILE A 37 28.75 -5.62 -9.80
C ILE A 37 29.94 -4.88 -10.43
N ALA A 38 30.49 -3.87 -9.75
CA ALA A 38 31.66 -3.14 -10.22
C ALA A 38 32.91 -4.04 -10.31
N SER A 39 33.16 -4.90 -9.30
CA SER A 39 34.27 -5.87 -9.33
C SER A 39 34.11 -6.90 -10.46
N ILE A 40 32.89 -7.39 -10.68
CA ILE A 40 32.58 -8.29 -11.80
C ILE A 40 32.81 -7.57 -13.15
N ALA A 41 32.40 -6.32 -13.28
CA ALA A 41 32.64 -5.54 -14.50
C ALA A 41 34.14 -5.36 -14.77
N ILE A 42 34.94 -5.02 -13.76
CA ILE A 42 36.40 -4.89 -13.87
C ILE A 42 37.03 -6.22 -14.30
N LEU A 43 36.57 -7.35 -13.76
CA LEU A 43 37.02 -8.68 -14.16
C LEU A 43 36.71 -9.01 -15.62
N ILE A 44 35.54 -8.60 -16.10
CA ILE A 44 35.15 -8.74 -17.52
C ILE A 44 36.04 -7.86 -18.41
N PHE A 45 36.34 -6.62 -17.99
CA PHE A 45 37.22 -5.72 -18.74
C PHE A 45 38.68 -6.19 -18.80
N ILE A 46 39.20 -6.78 -17.72
CA ILE A 46 40.58 -7.30 -17.67
C ILE A 46 40.74 -8.57 -18.54
N ASN A 47 39.68 -9.38 -18.65
CA ASN A 47 39.69 -10.62 -19.43
C ASN A 47 38.84 -10.51 -20.70
N ILE A 48 38.81 -9.34 -21.35
CA ILE A 48 37.85 -9.06 -22.42
C ILE A 48 38.00 -10.01 -23.62
N GLU A 49 39.23 -10.43 -23.95
CA GLU A 49 39.51 -11.40 -25.02
C GLU A 49 38.97 -12.80 -24.68
N ASP A 50 39.21 -13.28 -23.46
CA ASP A 50 38.69 -14.56 -22.97
C ASP A 50 37.16 -14.53 -22.81
N PHE A 51 36.59 -13.37 -22.47
CA PHE A 51 35.15 -13.16 -22.37
C PHE A 51 34.48 -13.10 -23.75
N GLU A 52 35.12 -12.48 -24.74
CA GLU A 52 34.67 -12.55 -26.14
C GLU A 52 34.72 -13.97 -26.66
N LEU A 53 35.82 -14.71 -26.42
CA LEU A 53 35.94 -16.12 -26.75
C LEU A 53 34.86 -16.97 -26.07
N PHE A 54 34.58 -16.75 -24.78
CA PHE A 54 33.49 -17.40 -24.07
C PHE A 54 32.13 -17.08 -24.70
N LYS A 55 31.88 -15.84 -25.09
CA LYS A 55 30.61 -15.39 -25.70
C LYS A 55 30.27 -16.08 -27.03
N ILE A 56 31.28 -16.58 -27.76
CA ILE A 56 31.17 -17.36 -29.01
C ILE A 56 31.46 -18.85 -28.81
N SER A 57 31.95 -19.25 -27.64
CA SER A 57 32.14 -20.66 -27.32
C SER A 57 30.79 -21.38 -27.23
N LYS A 58 30.83 -22.71 -27.38
CA LYS A 58 29.64 -23.56 -27.20
C LYS A 58 28.94 -23.28 -25.87
N GLU A 59 29.72 -23.08 -24.81
CA GLU A 59 29.24 -22.80 -23.45
C GLU A 59 28.58 -21.42 -23.36
N GLY A 60 29.17 -20.36 -23.91
CA GLY A 60 28.53 -19.03 -23.86
C GLY A 60 27.31 -18.90 -24.78
N ILE A 61 27.26 -19.65 -25.89
CA ILE A 61 26.05 -19.78 -26.71
C ILE A 61 24.94 -20.48 -25.91
N GLU A 62 25.27 -21.55 -25.19
CA GLU A 62 24.33 -22.28 -24.34
C GLU A 62 23.82 -21.42 -23.18
N VAL A 63 24.68 -20.66 -22.51
CA VAL A 63 24.28 -19.70 -21.47
C VAL A 63 23.34 -18.63 -22.02
N LYS A 64 23.63 -18.05 -23.20
CA LYS A 64 22.72 -17.09 -23.84
C LYS A 64 21.37 -17.70 -24.19
N ARG A 65 21.36 -18.96 -24.64
CA ARG A 65 20.14 -19.70 -24.94
C ARG A 65 19.29 -19.88 -23.69
N ILE A 66 19.88 -20.39 -22.60
CA ILE A 66 19.23 -20.56 -21.30
C ILE A 66 18.71 -19.21 -20.77
N LEU A 67 19.49 -18.13 -20.91
CA LEU A 67 19.10 -16.80 -20.44
C LEU A 67 17.93 -16.23 -21.26
N ARG A 68 17.91 -16.48 -22.57
CA ARG A 68 16.77 -16.14 -23.44
C ARG A 68 15.53 -16.96 -23.09
N GLU A 69 15.68 -18.27 -22.86
CA GLU A 69 14.59 -19.15 -22.43
C GLU A 69 14.04 -18.70 -21.07
N ALA A 70 14.90 -18.42 -20.09
CA ALA A 70 14.51 -17.91 -18.78
C ALA A 70 13.78 -16.57 -18.87
N LYS A 71 14.22 -15.66 -19.76
CA LYS A 71 13.51 -14.40 -20.02
C LYS A 71 12.11 -14.65 -20.60
N LEU A 72 11.99 -15.53 -21.59
CA LEU A 72 10.70 -15.87 -22.19
C LEU A 72 9.75 -16.49 -21.15
N THR A 73 10.26 -17.41 -20.33
CA THR A 73 9.49 -18.02 -19.23
C THR A 73 9.06 -16.97 -18.21
N LEU A 74 9.92 -16.02 -17.87
CA LEU A 74 9.58 -14.92 -16.96
C LEU A 74 8.51 -14.00 -17.55
N ASP A 75 8.62 -13.64 -18.83
CA ASP A 75 7.64 -12.81 -19.54
C ASP A 75 6.27 -13.53 -19.59
N GLU A 76 6.26 -14.84 -19.82
CA GLU A 76 5.04 -15.65 -19.80
C GLU A 76 4.44 -15.76 -18.40
N ALA A 77 5.27 -15.98 -17.36
CA ALA A 77 4.83 -16.00 -15.97
C ALA A 77 4.21 -14.66 -15.56
N ASN A 78 4.82 -13.53 -15.94
CA ASN A 78 4.27 -12.19 -15.70
C ASN A 78 2.92 -12.00 -16.38
N ARG A 79 2.78 -12.42 -17.65
CA ARG A 79 1.51 -12.36 -18.37
C ARG A 79 0.41 -13.18 -17.67
N LEU A 80 0.74 -14.39 -17.21
CA LEU A 80 -0.18 -15.24 -16.48
C LEU A 80 -0.57 -14.61 -15.13
N ALA A 81 0.38 -14.03 -14.40
CA ALA A 81 0.10 -13.33 -13.14
C ALA A 81 -0.86 -12.15 -13.33
N ILE A 82 -0.65 -11.33 -14.36
CA ILE A 82 -1.56 -10.22 -14.70
C ILE A 82 -2.96 -10.74 -15.03
N ASN A 83 -3.06 -11.79 -15.85
CA ASN A 83 -4.36 -12.38 -16.21
C ASN A 83 -5.10 -12.94 -14.99
N THR A 84 -4.40 -13.63 -14.09
CA THR A 84 -4.97 -14.13 -12.85
C THR A 84 -5.46 -12.97 -11.98
N LEU A 85 -4.66 -11.92 -11.83
CA LEU A 85 -5.01 -10.73 -11.05
C LEU A 85 -6.27 -10.03 -11.62
N LYS A 86 -6.40 -9.95 -12.94
CA LYS A 86 -7.62 -9.45 -13.59
C LYS A 86 -8.82 -10.34 -13.27
N GLN A 87 -8.67 -11.66 -13.37
CA GLN A 87 -9.77 -12.59 -13.11
C GLN A 87 -10.26 -12.51 -11.67
N THR A 88 -9.35 -12.49 -10.70
CA THR A 88 -9.70 -12.35 -9.28
C THR A 88 -10.33 -10.99 -9.01
N LEU A 89 -9.81 -9.91 -9.58
CA LEU A 89 -10.38 -8.58 -9.41
C LEU A 89 -11.79 -8.47 -10.03
N ARG A 90 -12.04 -9.10 -11.20
CA ARG A 90 -13.40 -9.18 -11.78
C ARG A 90 -14.37 -9.92 -10.86
N GLN A 91 -13.91 -10.99 -10.20
CA GLN A 91 -14.75 -11.74 -9.27
C GLN A 91 -15.08 -10.90 -8.04
N VAL A 92 -14.08 -10.27 -7.43
CA VAL A 92 -14.25 -9.37 -6.28
C VAL A 92 -15.21 -8.22 -6.61
N MET A 93 -15.02 -7.55 -7.75
CA MET A 93 -15.91 -6.47 -8.18
C MET A 93 -17.37 -6.92 -8.41
N LYS A 94 -17.60 -8.20 -8.73
CA LYS A 94 -18.94 -8.77 -8.91
C LYS A 94 -19.58 -9.19 -7.59
N LEU A 95 -18.80 -9.79 -6.69
CA LEU A 95 -19.26 -10.20 -5.37
C LEU A 95 -19.57 -8.97 -4.50
N GLY A 96 -18.78 -7.91 -4.68
CA GLY A 96 -18.90 -6.68 -3.93
C GLY A 96 -18.36 -6.80 -2.51
N ASN A 97 -18.18 -5.64 -1.86
CA ASN A 97 -17.80 -5.53 -0.46
C ASN A 97 -19.02 -5.17 0.37
N PHE A 98 -19.10 -5.69 1.60
CA PHE A 98 -20.22 -5.40 2.50
C PHE A 98 -20.07 -4.07 3.23
N ASN A 99 -18.83 -3.66 3.49
CA ASN A 99 -18.47 -2.43 4.22
C ASN A 99 -17.16 -1.81 3.69
N GLY A 100 -16.85 -0.60 4.15
CA GLY A 100 -15.66 0.17 3.77
C GLY A 100 -14.34 -0.41 4.27
N LEU A 101 -14.34 -1.15 5.39
CA LEU A 101 -13.15 -1.79 5.95
C LEU A 101 -12.64 -2.93 5.05
N GLU A 102 -13.53 -3.84 4.68
CA GLU A 102 -13.26 -4.93 3.73
C GLU A 102 -12.77 -4.35 2.40
N ALA A 103 -13.48 -3.32 1.90
CA ALA A 103 -13.13 -2.67 0.64
C ALA A 103 -11.75 -2.01 0.64
N VAL A 104 -11.28 -1.54 1.80
CA VAL A 104 -9.92 -1.00 1.94
C VAL A 104 -8.88 -2.10 2.01
N THR A 105 -9.13 -3.14 2.80
CA THR A 105 -8.22 -4.29 2.91
C THR A 105 -8.01 -4.94 1.55
N GLU A 106 -9.09 -5.16 0.81
CA GLU A 106 -9.03 -5.70 -0.54
C GLU A 106 -8.28 -4.77 -1.50
N TYR A 107 -8.61 -3.46 -1.50
CA TYR A 107 -7.94 -2.53 -2.40
C TYR A 107 -6.43 -2.46 -2.14
N ASN A 108 -6.01 -2.47 -0.88
CA ASN A 108 -4.61 -2.54 -0.50
C ASN A 108 -3.91 -3.80 -1.01
N PHE A 109 -4.56 -4.96 -0.85
CA PHE A 109 -4.06 -6.23 -1.36
C PHE A 109 -3.79 -6.13 -2.87
N TYR A 110 -4.79 -5.72 -3.66
CA TYR A 110 -4.66 -5.62 -5.11
C TYR A 110 -3.67 -4.54 -5.55
N ASN A 111 -3.63 -3.39 -4.88
CA ASN A 111 -2.72 -2.29 -5.20
C ASN A 111 -1.25 -2.67 -4.98
N LYS A 112 -0.95 -3.46 -3.95
CA LYS A 112 0.41 -3.96 -3.68
C LYS A 112 0.94 -4.82 -4.85
N PHE A 113 0.20 -5.85 -5.25
CA PHE A 113 0.60 -6.73 -6.35
C PHE A 113 0.70 -5.99 -7.68
N TYR A 114 -0.22 -5.06 -7.94
CA TYR A 114 -0.17 -4.24 -9.13
C TYR A 114 1.09 -3.37 -9.20
N THR A 115 1.49 -2.75 -8.09
CA THR A 115 2.70 -1.92 -8.01
C THR A 115 3.96 -2.78 -8.28
N GLU A 116 4.00 -3.99 -7.73
CA GLU A 116 5.09 -4.95 -7.95
C GLU A 116 5.21 -5.39 -9.43
N LEU A 117 4.08 -5.44 -10.15
CA LEU A 117 4.01 -5.80 -11.58
C LEU A 117 4.33 -4.64 -12.55
N LYS A 118 4.77 -3.48 -12.05
CA LYS A 118 5.24 -2.31 -12.84
C LYS A 118 4.25 -1.83 -13.90
N GLU A 119 3.03 -1.49 -13.47
CA GLU A 119 2.07 -0.59 -14.17
C GLU A 119 1.94 -0.74 -15.71
N SER A 120 1.90 -1.96 -16.24
CA SER A 120 2.03 -2.18 -17.70
C SER A 120 0.72 -2.51 -18.42
N ASP A 121 -0.42 -2.60 -17.70
CA ASP A 121 -1.68 -3.07 -18.27
C ASP A 121 -2.84 -2.08 -18.06
N SER A 122 -3.31 -1.45 -19.14
CA SER A 122 -4.36 -0.41 -19.10
C SER A 122 -5.68 -0.89 -18.54
N GLU A 123 -6.09 -2.12 -18.84
CA GLU A 123 -7.34 -2.69 -18.35
C GLU A 123 -7.28 -2.89 -16.83
N LEU A 124 -6.17 -3.43 -16.32
CA LEU A 124 -5.95 -3.59 -14.90
C LEU A 124 -5.93 -2.23 -14.17
N ASN A 125 -5.38 -1.19 -14.80
CA ASN A 125 -5.41 0.18 -14.27
C ASN A 125 -6.84 0.68 -14.10
N GLU A 126 -7.67 0.53 -15.13
CA GLU A 126 -9.08 0.92 -15.08
C GLU A 126 -9.83 0.16 -14.00
N MET A 127 -9.60 -1.15 -13.88
CA MET A 127 -10.23 -1.97 -12.86
C MET A 127 -9.82 -1.55 -11.44
N LEU A 128 -8.55 -1.24 -11.21
CA LEU A 128 -8.06 -0.73 -9.93
C LEU A 128 -8.61 0.65 -9.61
N GLN A 129 -8.74 1.55 -10.59
CA GLN A 129 -9.39 2.84 -10.36
C GLN A 129 -10.87 2.68 -9.99
N ARG A 130 -11.58 1.76 -10.64
CA ARG A 130 -12.97 1.43 -10.27
C ARG A 130 -13.06 0.86 -8.87
N LEU A 131 -12.14 -0.02 -8.49
CA LEU A 131 -12.06 -0.58 -7.14
C LEU A 131 -11.82 0.54 -6.12
N LYS A 132 -10.82 1.40 -6.36
CA LYS A 132 -10.51 2.57 -5.53
C LYS A 132 -11.72 3.48 -5.29
N ASN A 133 -12.45 3.83 -6.35
CA ASN A 133 -13.65 4.66 -6.24
C ASN A 133 -14.76 3.96 -5.46
N THR A 134 -14.91 2.64 -5.66
CA THR A 134 -15.87 1.82 -4.92
C THR A 134 -15.53 1.80 -3.43
N THR A 135 -14.26 1.64 -3.11
CA THR A 135 -13.73 1.73 -1.75
C THR A 135 -14.11 3.08 -1.14
N TYR A 136 -13.74 4.22 -1.76
CA TYR A 136 -14.10 5.56 -1.24
C TYR A 136 -15.59 5.75 -1.01
N ARG A 137 -16.43 5.22 -1.89
CA ARG A 137 -17.88 5.28 -1.72
C ARG A 137 -18.36 4.51 -0.49
N LEU A 138 -17.86 3.30 -0.26
CA LEU A 138 -18.27 2.48 0.88
C LEU A 138 -17.86 3.13 2.20
N ILE A 139 -16.70 3.76 2.23
CA ILE A 139 -16.20 4.50 3.38
C ILE A 139 -17.09 5.70 3.69
N ALA A 140 -17.40 6.48 2.66
CA ALA A 140 -18.33 7.60 2.77
C ALA A 140 -19.69 7.12 3.30
N LEU A 141 -20.18 5.97 2.84
CA LEU A 141 -21.44 5.41 3.32
C LEU A 141 -21.36 5.01 4.79
N ASP A 142 -20.29 4.34 5.22
CA ASP A 142 -20.10 3.94 6.62
C ASP A 142 -20.01 5.16 7.54
N LEU A 143 -19.23 6.17 7.17
CA LEU A 143 -19.13 7.44 7.91
C LEU A 143 -20.50 8.12 8.06
N LEU A 144 -21.30 8.13 7.00
CA LEU A 144 -22.65 8.69 7.02
C LEU A 144 -23.58 7.89 7.94
N ILE A 145 -23.57 6.56 7.86
CA ILE A 145 -24.39 5.67 8.70
C ILE A 145 -24.08 5.89 10.17
N VAL A 146 -22.79 5.87 10.54
CA VAL A 146 -22.41 6.00 11.94
C VAL A 146 -22.69 7.41 12.46
N SER A 147 -22.38 8.46 11.68
CA SER A 147 -22.66 9.84 12.09
C SER A 147 -24.16 10.09 12.32
N ASP A 148 -25.01 9.64 11.40
CA ASP A 148 -26.46 9.75 11.51
C ASP A 148 -27.01 8.91 12.68
N GLY A 149 -26.46 7.70 12.88
CA GLY A 149 -26.81 6.84 14.01
C GLY A 149 -26.50 7.49 15.37
N LEU A 150 -25.32 8.09 15.52
CA LEU A 150 -24.93 8.80 16.73
C LEU A 150 -25.83 10.01 17.01
N LEU A 151 -26.18 10.79 15.97
CA LEU A 151 -27.08 11.93 16.09
C LEU A 151 -28.50 11.53 16.49
N LYS A 152 -29.00 10.39 15.99
CA LYS A 152 -30.38 9.90 16.28
C LYS A 152 -30.51 9.22 17.64
N ASN A 153 -29.44 8.59 18.13
CA ASN A 153 -29.44 7.81 19.37
C ASN A 153 -29.11 8.62 20.63
N GLU A 154 -29.31 9.95 20.60
CA GLU A 154 -29.23 10.82 21.79
C GLU A 154 -30.33 10.46 22.81
N THR A 155 -30.07 9.43 23.60
CA THR A 155 -30.92 9.06 24.74
C THR A 155 -30.58 9.96 25.93
N ASN A 156 -31.57 10.18 26.80
CA ASN A 156 -31.53 11.15 27.91
C ASN A 156 -30.35 11.03 28.89
N SER A 157 -29.56 9.95 28.86
CA SER A 157 -28.40 9.70 29.73
C SER A 157 -27.02 9.94 29.09
N LYS A 158 -26.92 10.14 27.77
CA LYS A 158 -25.65 10.36 27.04
C LYS A 158 -25.87 11.41 25.93
N LYS A 159 -25.76 12.69 26.28
CA LYS A 159 -25.91 13.78 25.30
C LYS A 159 -24.57 14.10 24.66
N LEU A 160 -24.56 14.18 23.32
CA LEU A 160 -23.45 14.75 22.57
C LEU A 160 -23.20 16.20 23.02
N THR A 161 -21.94 16.62 23.03
CA THR A 161 -21.60 18.04 23.19
C THR A 161 -22.04 18.83 21.95
N GLU A 162 -22.17 20.15 22.08
CA GLU A 162 -22.48 21.01 20.93
C GLU A 162 -21.40 20.99 19.86
N GLN A 163 -20.15 20.68 20.21
CA GLN A 163 -19.08 20.53 19.24
C GLN A 163 -19.23 19.21 18.48
N GLN A 164 -19.46 18.11 19.18
CA GLN A 164 -19.73 16.79 18.58
C GLN A 164 -20.92 16.82 17.64
N ARG A 165 -22.04 17.43 18.06
CA ARG A 165 -23.21 17.62 17.19
C ARG A 165 -22.87 18.40 15.93
N ARG A 166 -22.07 19.47 16.03
CA ARG A 166 -21.66 20.26 14.87
C ARG A 166 -20.80 19.44 13.91
N GLU A 167 -19.79 18.75 14.41
CA GLU A 167 -18.87 17.95 13.58
C GLU A 167 -19.60 16.79 12.88
N LEU A 168 -20.47 16.05 13.59
CA LEU A 168 -21.25 14.96 13.01
C LEU A 168 -22.27 15.47 11.97
N ASN A 169 -22.94 16.59 12.24
CA ASN A 169 -23.84 17.22 11.26
C ASN A 169 -23.07 17.70 10.02
N GLU A 170 -21.86 18.23 10.17
CA GLU A 170 -21.02 18.61 9.03
C GLU A 170 -20.62 17.40 8.18
N ILE A 171 -20.30 16.26 8.80
CA ILE A 171 -20.03 15.01 8.08
C ILE A 171 -21.27 14.58 7.29
N CYS A 172 -22.43 14.49 7.94
CA CYS A 172 -23.69 14.14 7.29
C CYS A 172 -24.03 15.08 6.13
N ASN A 173 -23.91 16.40 6.32
CA ASN A 173 -24.19 17.38 5.27
C ASN A 173 -23.17 17.34 4.13
N SER A 174 -21.90 17.03 4.41
CA SER A 174 -20.87 16.89 3.37
C SER A 174 -21.09 15.64 2.51
N LEU A 175 -21.57 14.56 3.13
CA LEU A 175 -21.79 13.26 2.49
C LEU A 175 -23.21 13.09 1.95
N ASN A 176 -24.16 13.92 2.37
CA ASN A 176 -25.58 13.86 1.98
C ASN A 176 -26.27 15.24 2.11
N PRO A 177 -25.86 16.26 1.35
CA PRO A 177 -26.44 17.60 1.40
C PRO A 177 -27.92 17.63 0.98
N GLU A 178 -28.31 16.73 0.07
CA GLU A 178 -29.68 16.57 -0.43
C GLU A 178 -30.59 15.80 0.55
N LYS A 179 -30.03 15.25 1.64
CA LYS A 179 -30.75 14.56 2.71
C LYS A 179 -31.59 13.37 2.24
N PHE A 180 -31.07 12.61 1.28
CA PHE A 180 -31.65 11.34 0.87
C PHE A 180 -31.71 10.36 2.05
N LYS A 181 -32.64 9.41 2.02
CA LYS A 181 -32.64 8.36 3.03
C LYS A 181 -31.40 7.48 2.81
N ILE A 182 -30.71 7.12 3.89
CA ILE A 182 -29.47 6.32 3.82
C ILE A 182 -29.70 4.99 3.09
N GLY A 183 -30.88 4.38 3.27
CA GLY A 183 -31.27 3.17 2.53
C GLY A 183 -31.35 3.37 1.02
N GLU A 184 -31.68 4.57 0.53
CA GLU A 184 -31.73 4.91 -0.90
C GLU A 184 -30.32 5.17 -1.45
N ILE A 185 -29.46 5.82 -0.66
CA ILE A 185 -28.04 6.10 -1.00
C ILE A 185 -27.24 4.81 -1.20
N LYS A 186 -27.55 3.75 -0.43
CA LYS A 186 -26.87 2.44 -0.53
C LYS A 186 -26.99 1.81 -1.92
N TYR A 187 -28.11 2.05 -2.62
CA TYR A 187 -28.39 1.45 -3.93
C TYR A 187 -28.22 2.43 -5.09
N GLN A 188 -28.15 3.73 -4.81
CA GLN A 188 -27.96 4.77 -5.83
C GLN A 188 -26.48 4.97 -6.17
N THR A 189 -26.22 5.24 -7.44
CA THR A 189 -24.92 5.67 -7.96
C THR A 189 -24.58 7.12 -7.62
N GLU A 190 -25.36 7.83 -6.82
CA GLU A 190 -25.21 9.29 -6.65
C GLU A 190 -23.95 9.71 -5.87
N LEU A 191 -23.42 8.84 -4.99
CA LEU A 191 -22.09 9.06 -4.41
C LEU A 191 -20.95 8.97 -5.44
N LYS A 192 -21.22 8.41 -6.63
CA LYS A 192 -20.25 8.15 -7.70
C LYS A 192 -19.88 9.43 -8.46
N ASP A 193 -20.75 10.44 -8.47
CA ASP A 193 -20.54 11.72 -9.14
C ASP A 193 -19.96 12.80 -8.21
N ARG A 194 -19.86 12.50 -6.91
CA ARG A 194 -19.16 13.38 -5.96
C ARG A 194 -17.67 13.11 -6.06
N HIS A 195 -16.85 14.15 -6.00
CA HIS A 195 -15.39 14.07 -5.98
C HIS A 195 -14.88 13.45 -4.66
N LEU A 196 -15.27 12.19 -4.39
CA LEU A 196 -14.77 11.38 -3.30
C LEU A 196 -13.32 11.02 -3.65
N ASN A 197 -12.40 11.82 -3.10
CA ASN A 197 -10.97 11.58 -3.20
C ASN A 197 -10.41 11.32 -1.80
N PHE A 198 -9.16 10.85 -1.76
CA PHE A 198 -8.49 10.52 -0.50
C PHE A 198 -8.51 11.70 0.48
N GLU A 199 -8.18 12.90 0.03
CA GLU A 199 -8.08 14.09 0.90
C GLU A 199 -9.42 14.42 1.56
N PHE A 200 -10.51 14.38 0.79
CA PHE A 200 -11.86 14.60 1.27
C PHE A 200 -12.28 13.55 2.30
N ILE A 201 -12.12 12.27 1.98
CA ILE A 201 -12.46 11.16 2.89
C ILE A 201 -11.62 11.23 4.17
N ASN A 202 -10.31 11.47 4.04
CA ASN A 202 -9.40 11.56 5.16
C ASN A 202 -9.76 12.71 6.11
N LYS A 203 -10.16 13.87 5.56
CA LYS A 203 -10.65 15.00 6.35
C LYS A 203 -11.90 14.63 7.16
N LEU A 204 -12.83 13.87 6.57
CA LEU A 204 -14.04 13.45 7.26
C LEU A 204 -13.78 12.40 8.33
N VAL A 205 -12.87 11.44 8.07
CA VAL A 205 -12.42 10.47 9.06
C VAL A 205 -11.78 11.17 10.25
N LEU A 206 -10.90 12.15 10.03
CA LEU A 206 -10.29 12.92 11.11
C LEU A 206 -11.32 13.69 11.95
N LYS A 207 -12.34 14.27 11.31
CA LYS A 207 -13.46 14.90 12.01
C LYS A 207 -14.29 13.90 12.81
N MET A 208 -14.48 12.69 12.29
CA MET A 208 -15.17 11.63 13.02
C MET A 208 -14.37 11.23 14.26
N LEU A 209 -13.05 11.05 14.11
CA LEU A 209 -12.14 10.73 15.21
C LEU A 209 -12.07 11.84 16.26
N SER A 210 -12.12 13.12 15.88
CA SER A 210 -12.19 14.23 16.84
C SER A 210 -13.52 14.22 17.59
N ALA A 211 -14.64 14.11 16.87
CA ALA A 211 -15.97 14.11 17.46
C ALA A 211 -16.13 12.97 18.48
N VAL A 212 -15.59 11.78 18.19
CA VAL A 212 -15.76 10.64 19.11
C VAL A 212 -14.78 10.67 20.29
N ASN A 213 -13.57 11.21 20.13
CA ASN A 213 -12.58 11.28 21.23
C ASN A 213 -12.81 12.45 22.20
N GLU A 214 -13.65 13.43 21.85
CA GLU A 214 -13.96 14.58 22.70
C GLU A 214 -14.95 14.22 23.81
N GLY A 215 -14.47 13.56 24.88
CA GLY A 215 -15.17 13.48 26.16
C GLY A 215 -15.05 12.14 26.89
N ASP A 216 -14.91 12.21 28.22
CA ASP A 216 -14.87 11.05 29.14
C ASP A 216 -16.21 10.26 29.21
N SER A 217 -17.26 10.69 28.50
CA SER A 217 -18.64 10.21 28.67
C SER A 217 -19.10 9.15 27.66
N TYR A 218 -18.31 8.85 26.62
CA TYR A 218 -18.67 7.88 25.58
C TYR A 218 -17.73 6.67 25.57
N LYS A 219 -17.79 5.85 26.62
CA LYS A 219 -17.40 4.44 26.52
C LYS A 219 -18.61 3.66 26.03
N TYR A 220 -18.67 3.41 24.74
CA TYR A 220 -19.48 2.35 24.17
C TYR A 220 -18.47 1.26 23.80
N ASP A 221 -18.52 0.10 24.44
CA ASP A 221 -17.62 -1.00 24.11
C ASP A 221 -17.76 -1.41 22.63
N GLU A 222 -18.93 -1.15 22.03
CA GLU A 222 -19.19 -1.29 20.58
C GLU A 222 -18.59 -0.14 19.74
N LEU A 223 -18.52 1.10 20.25
CA LEU A 223 -17.85 2.21 19.56
C LEU A 223 -16.33 2.05 19.59
N GLU A 224 -15.75 1.44 20.61
CA GLU A 224 -14.29 1.21 20.65
C GLU A 224 -13.88 0.28 19.51
N ALA A 225 -14.69 -0.75 19.22
CA ALA A 225 -14.53 -1.59 18.04
C ALA A 225 -14.69 -0.80 16.73
N ASP A 226 -15.75 0.00 16.59
CA ASP A 226 -15.96 0.85 15.41
C ASP A 226 -14.86 1.92 15.25
N MET A 227 -14.34 2.48 16.35
CA MET A 227 -13.23 3.43 16.37
C MET A 227 -11.92 2.82 15.96
N ASN A 228 -11.63 1.60 16.41
CA ASN A 228 -10.48 0.83 15.96
C ASN A 228 -10.59 0.52 14.46
N VAL A 229 -11.81 0.28 13.96
CA VAL A 229 -12.09 0.17 12.53
C VAL A 229 -11.81 1.50 11.81
N TYR A 230 -12.18 2.66 12.36
CA TYR A 230 -11.89 3.98 11.76
C TYR A 230 -10.42 4.39 11.85
N LEU A 231 -9.71 4.00 12.90
CA LEU A 231 -8.26 4.20 13.05
C LEU A 231 -7.49 3.28 12.09
N TYR A 232 -7.91 2.03 11.97
CA TYR A 232 -7.39 1.12 10.95
C TYR A 232 -7.68 1.69 9.56
N PHE A 233 -8.91 2.13 9.32
CA PHE A 233 -9.33 2.80 8.10
C PHE A 233 -8.44 4.01 7.76
N PHE A 234 -8.17 4.88 8.74
CA PHE A 234 -7.28 6.03 8.61
C PHE A 234 -5.85 5.61 8.26
N ASN A 235 -5.29 4.64 9.00
CA ASN A 235 -3.93 4.16 8.80
C ASN A 235 -3.77 3.52 7.42
N VAL A 236 -4.73 2.71 7.00
CA VAL A 236 -4.69 2.04 5.71
C VAL A 236 -4.96 3.03 4.56
N SER A 237 -5.90 3.96 4.74
CA SER A 237 -6.15 4.99 3.72
C SER A 237 -4.96 5.94 3.53
N LYS A 238 -4.18 6.23 4.58
CA LYS A 238 -2.89 6.94 4.47
C LYS A 238 -1.93 6.24 3.51
N GLU A 239 -1.88 4.90 3.50
CA GLU A 239 -1.07 4.15 2.53
C GLU A 239 -1.56 4.35 1.09
N LEU A 240 -2.87 4.56 0.89
CA LEU A 240 -3.50 4.81 -0.41
C LEU A 240 -3.25 6.24 -0.96
N GLY A 241 -3.01 7.21 -0.07
CA GLY A 241 -2.80 8.62 -0.42
C GLY A 241 -1.34 9.02 -0.59
N VAL A 242 -0.39 8.23 -0.09
CA VAL A 242 1.02 8.62 -0.04
C VAL A 242 1.76 8.18 -1.31
N LYS A 243 1.77 9.07 -2.32
CA LYS A 243 3.05 9.37 -2.99
C LYS A 243 3.87 10.10 -1.95
N LYS A 244 4.91 9.46 -1.38
CA LYS A 244 5.89 9.99 -0.39
C LYS A 244 5.89 11.53 -0.27
N GLN A 245 4.93 12.12 0.43
CA GLN A 245 5.05 13.47 0.94
C GLN A 245 5.68 13.28 2.31
N LYS A 246 6.92 13.76 2.45
CA LYS A 246 7.57 13.93 3.74
C LYS A 246 6.65 14.79 4.61
N LEU A 247 5.86 14.16 5.46
CA LEU A 247 5.17 14.83 6.55
C LEU A 247 6.24 15.49 7.41
N LYS A 248 6.33 16.82 7.35
CA LYS A 248 6.95 17.60 8.42
C LYS A 248 6.18 17.24 9.69
N LYS A 249 6.86 16.61 10.64
CA LYS A 249 6.34 16.35 11.99
C LYS A 249 5.76 17.65 12.57
N SER A 250 4.42 17.74 12.64
CA SER A 250 3.74 18.67 13.53
C SER A 250 3.70 18.03 14.92
N LYS A 251 3.76 18.84 15.96
CA LYS A 251 3.85 18.42 17.37
C LYS A 251 2.58 17.75 17.94
N ASP A 252 1.60 17.45 17.09
CA ASP A 252 0.28 16.93 17.51
C ASP A 252 0.21 15.39 17.50
N ASP A 253 1.31 14.69 17.18
CA ASP A 253 1.44 13.22 17.20
C ASP A 253 1.36 12.59 18.61
N ILE A 254 1.05 13.35 19.67
CA ILE A 254 1.11 12.87 21.06
C ILE A 254 -0.14 12.06 21.49
N VAL A 255 -1.22 12.04 20.71
CA VAL A 255 -2.45 11.31 21.13
C VAL A 255 -2.52 9.89 20.56
N ILE A 256 -1.79 9.55 19.49
CA ILE A 256 -1.92 8.24 18.81
C ILE A 256 -1.06 7.15 19.48
N GLU A 257 0.00 7.51 20.21
CA GLU A 257 0.92 6.55 20.83
C GLU A 257 0.32 5.81 22.06
N LYS A 258 -0.83 6.26 22.57
CA LYS A 258 -1.52 5.59 23.69
C LYS A 258 -2.42 4.45 23.27
N ALA A 259 -2.92 4.43 22.03
CA ALA A 259 -3.78 3.35 21.54
C ALA A 259 -2.99 2.10 21.11
N SER A 260 -1.72 2.25 20.68
CA SER A 260 -0.90 1.11 20.24
C SER A 260 -0.18 0.35 21.38
N LYS A 261 -0.42 0.71 22.65
CA LYS A 261 0.19 0.06 23.82
C LYS A 261 -0.76 -0.85 24.60
N VAL A 262 -2.01 -0.99 24.15
CA VAL A 262 -2.95 -1.99 24.68
C VAL A 262 -3.00 -3.12 23.66
N ASP A 263 -2.01 -4.01 23.74
CA ASP A 263 -2.00 -5.41 23.25
C ASP A 263 -0.55 -5.88 23.06
N THR A 264 0.21 -5.78 24.15
CA THR A 264 1.38 -6.64 24.37
C THR A 264 1.43 -6.94 25.86
N ILE A 265 0.46 -7.73 26.33
CA ILE A 265 0.55 -8.41 27.61
C ILE A 265 0.32 -9.90 27.35
N GLN A 266 1.46 -10.61 27.45
CA GLN A 266 1.71 -12.04 27.72
C GLN A 266 0.67 -13.10 27.38
#